data_AF-A0A377U3Q5-F1
#
_entry.id   AF-A0A377U3Q5-F1
#
_cell.length_a   1.000
_cell.length_b   1.000
_cell.length_c   1.000
_cell.angle_alpha   90.00
_cell.angle_beta   90.00
_cell.angle_gamma   90.00
#
_symmetry.space_group_name_H-M   'P 1'
#
loop_
_entity.id
_entity.type
_entity.pdbx_description
1 polymer ?
#
loop_
_entity_poly.entity_id
_entity_poly.type
_entity_poly.pdbx_seq_one_letter_code
_entity_poly.pdbx_strand_id
1 'polypeptide(L)'
;MHNPVNALGIRLFRQLLPAVPAVAVFDTAFHQTLAPEAWLYPLPWRYYAELGIRRYGFHGTSHHYVSSALAEKLGVPLSALRVVSCHLGNGCSVCAIKGGQSVNTQWALPRSPG
;
A
#
# COMPACT_ATOMS: atom_id res chain seq x y z
N MET A 1 12.97 9.91 1.70
CA MET A 1 14.06 8.99 1.31
C MET A 1 13.76 8.24 0.01
N HIS A 2 12.61 7.55 -0.12
CA HIS A 2 12.38 6.62 -1.25
C HIS A 2 12.07 7.29 -2.61
N ASN A 3 11.10 8.19 -2.69
CA ASN A 3 10.62 8.73 -3.98
C ASN A 3 11.70 9.44 -4.83
N PRO A 4 12.62 10.25 -4.27
CA PRO A 4 13.68 10.87 -5.06
C PRO A 4 14.59 9.85 -5.77
N VAL A 5 14.92 8.75 -5.08
CA VAL A 5 15.73 7.65 -5.64
C VAL A 5 14.96 6.94 -6.75
N ASN A 6 13.68 6.64 -6.52
CA ASN A 6 12.82 6.01 -7.52
C ASN A 6 12.67 6.90 -8.77
N ALA A 7 12.50 8.21 -8.59
CA ALA A 7 12.38 9.17 -9.68
C ALA A 7 13.69 9.27 -10.51
N LEU A 8 14.85 9.17 -9.86
CA LEU A 8 16.13 9.08 -10.56
C LEU A 8 16.20 7.81 -11.41
N GLY A 9 15.82 6.66 -10.85
CA GLY A 9 15.75 5.39 -11.58
C GLY A 9 14.86 5.51 -12.83
N ILE A 10 13.65 6.05 -12.69
CA ILE A 10 12.74 6.27 -13.82
C ILE A 10 13.39 7.13 -14.91
N ARG A 11 14.06 8.24 -14.54
CA ARG A 11 14.73 9.11 -15.52
C ARG A 11 15.82 8.36 -16.30
N LEU A 12 16.64 7.57 -15.62
CA LEU A 12 17.72 6.79 -16.25
C LEU A 12 17.15 5.68 -17.15
N PHE A 13 16.14 4.95 -16.70
CA PHE A 13 15.49 3.92 -17.51
C PHE A 13 14.88 4.48 -18.80
N ARG A 14 14.27 5.67 -18.73
CA ARG A 14 13.73 6.35 -19.93
C ARG A 14 14.81 6.77 -20.92
N GLN A 15 16.04 7.03 -20.47
CA GLN A 15 17.16 7.34 -21.35
C GLN A 15 17.73 6.08 -22.00
N LEU A 16 17.89 5.00 -21.23
CA LEU A 16 18.51 3.76 -21.70
C LEU A 16 17.56 2.90 -22.55
N LEU A 17 16.26 2.92 -22.25
CA LEU A 17 15.24 2.10 -22.90
C LEU A 17 14.07 2.97 -23.39
N PRO A 18 14.29 3.90 -24.34
CA PRO A 18 13.29 4.90 -24.72
C PRO A 18 12.03 4.30 -25.41
N ALA A 19 12.17 3.12 -26.02
CA ALA A 19 11.06 2.43 -26.70
C ALA A 19 10.23 1.54 -25.75
N VAL A 20 10.67 1.32 -24.51
CA VAL A 20 9.98 0.44 -23.56
C VAL A 20 8.99 1.26 -22.72
N PRO A 21 7.71 0.87 -22.63
CA PRO A 21 6.75 1.52 -21.74
C PRO A 21 7.18 1.45 -20.28
N ALA A 22 7.17 2.59 -19.59
CA ALA A 22 7.41 2.67 -18.15
C ALA A 22 6.09 2.71 -17.38
N VAL A 23 5.92 1.83 -16.39
CA VAL A 23 4.74 1.76 -15.52
C VAL A 23 5.16 2.01 -14.09
N ALA A 24 4.41 2.86 -13.38
CA ALA A 24 4.59 3.08 -11.94
C ALA A 24 3.57 2.24 -11.15
N VAL A 25 4.06 1.41 -10.24
CA VAL A 25 3.25 0.65 -9.29
C VAL A 25 3.49 1.21 -7.91
N PHE A 26 2.43 1.71 -7.28
CA PHE A 26 2.54 2.39 -5.98
C PHE A 26 2.09 1.48 -4.85
N ASP A 27 2.92 1.36 -3.81
CA ASP A 27 2.57 0.63 -2.59
C ASP A 27 1.34 1.20 -1.87
N THR A 28 1.02 2.46 -2.11
CA THR A 28 -0.15 3.15 -1.53
C THR A 28 -1.45 2.86 -2.29
N ALA A 29 -1.38 2.28 -3.50
CA ALA A 29 -2.54 2.16 -4.40
C ALA A 29 -3.62 1.24 -3.82
N PHE A 30 -3.23 0.09 -3.27
CA PHE A 30 -4.18 -0.88 -2.69
C PHE A 30 -5.00 -0.29 -1.53
N HIS A 31 -4.42 0.69 -0.81
CA HIS A 31 -5.02 1.35 0.33
C HIS A 31 -5.90 2.55 -0.03
N GLN A 32 -6.09 2.87 -1.32
CA GLN A 32 -7.01 3.95 -1.72
C GLN A 32 -8.49 3.58 -1.53
N THR A 33 -8.77 2.33 -1.13
CA THR A 33 -10.11 1.83 -0.78
C THR A 33 -10.53 2.15 0.67
N LEU A 34 -9.64 2.75 1.47
CA LEU A 34 -9.95 3.17 2.83
C LEU A 34 -11.08 4.23 2.85
N ALA A 35 -12.05 4.04 3.74
CA ALA A 35 -13.07 5.04 4.04
C ALA A 35 -12.48 6.23 4.83
N PRO A 36 -13.11 7.43 4.82
CA PRO A 36 -12.62 8.63 5.52
C PRO A 36 -12.20 8.40 6.97
N GLU A 37 -13.02 7.68 7.74
CA GLU A 37 -12.75 7.32 9.13
C GLU A 37 -11.49 6.45 9.29
N ALA A 38 -11.07 5.75 8.24
CA ALA A 38 -9.91 4.86 8.24
C ALA A 38 -8.65 5.52 7.64
N TRP A 39 -8.72 6.71 7.05
CA TRP A 39 -7.51 7.44 6.62
C TRP A 39 -7.33 8.83 7.20
N LEU A 40 -8.38 9.43 7.78
CA LEU A 40 -8.30 10.72 8.44
C LEU A 40 -7.72 10.56 9.85
N TYR A 41 -6.76 11.41 10.20
CA TYR A 41 -6.26 11.48 11.57
C TYR A 41 -7.17 12.34 12.44
N PRO A 42 -7.25 12.08 13.75
CA PRO A 42 -7.94 12.94 14.72
C PRO A 42 -7.12 14.21 14.98
N LEU A 43 -6.87 14.97 13.91
CA LEU A 43 -6.13 16.23 13.88
C LEU A 43 -7.03 17.31 13.25
N PRO A 44 -6.75 18.61 13.49
CA PRO A 44 -7.47 19.69 12.83
C PRO A 44 -7.57 19.49 11.30
N TRP A 45 -8.78 19.63 10.76
CA TRP A 45 -9.10 19.37 9.34
C TRP A 45 -8.15 20.09 8.35
N ARG A 46 -7.69 21.30 8.70
CA ARG A 46 -6.72 22.07 7.91
C ARG A 46 -5.49 21.26 7.50
N TYR A 47 -5.01 20.34 8.33
CA TYR A 47 -3.83 19.53 8.01
C TYR A 47 -4.08 18.53 6.88
N TYR A 48 -5.29 18.00 6.78
CA TYR A 48 -5.66 17.22 5.61
C TYR A 48 -5.91 18.13 4.40
N ALA A 49 -6.71 19.18 4.57
CA ALA A 49 -7.15 20.03 3.46
C ALA A 49 -6.01 20.77 2.76
N GLU A 50 -5.04 21.29 3.52
CA GLU A 50 -3.95 22.12 2.98
C GLU A 50 -2.70 21.29 2.67
N LEU A 51 -2.41 20.26 3.49
CA LEU A 51 -1.13 19.52 3.41
C LEU A 51 -1.30 18.06 2.97
N GLY A 52 -2.54 17.57 2.80
CA GLY A 52 -2.79 16.19 2.43
C GLY A 52 -2.36 15.18 3.50
N ILE A 53 -2.28 15.59 4.77
CA ILE A 53 -1.90 14.69 5.88
C ILE A 53 -3.03 13.67 6.08
N ARG A 54 -2.72 12.40 5.78
CA ARG A 54 -3.62 11.26 5.91
C ARG A 54 -2.84 9.95 6.03
N ARG A 55 -3.53 8.88 6.37
CA ARG A 55 -3.04 7.52 6.21
C ARG A 55 -3.06 7.16 4.72
N TYR A 56 -1.88 6.84 4.18
CA TYR A 56 -1.76 6.32 2.82
C TYR A 56 -1.61 4.79 2.78
N GLY A 57 -1.03 4.19 3.82
CA GLY A 57 -0.68 2.76 3.83
C GLY A 57 0.53 2.43 2.94
N PHE A 58 1.20 1.30 3.22
CA PHE A 58 2.37 0.82 2.47
C PHE A 58 2.34 -0.71 2.40
N HIS A 59 3.22 -1.29 1.58
CA HIS A 59 3.24 -2.70 1.25
C HIS A 59 1.92 -3.18 0.59
N GLY A 60 1.18 -2.28 -0.06
CA GLY A 60 -0.10 -2.57 -0.68
C GLY A 60 0.00 -3.62 -1.79
N THR A 61 1.09 -3.62 -2.56
CA THR A 61 1.36 -4.66 -3.58
C THR A 61 1.43 -6.05 -2.94
N SER A 62 2.09 -6.17 -1.78
CA SER A 62 2.19 -7.43 -1.04
C SER A 62 0.84 -7.84 -0.47
N HIS A 63 0.12 -6.94 0.21
CA HIS A 63 -1.20 -7.21 0.77
C HIS A 63 -2.23 -7.62 -0.31
N HIS A 64 -2.17 -6.97 -1.49
CA HIS A 64 -3.00 -7.32 -2.64
C HIS A 64 -2.68 -8.71 -3.18
N TYR A 65 -1.40 -9.03 -3.37
CA TYR A 65 -0.97 -10.34 -3.86
C TYR A 65 -1.39 -11.47 -2.92
N VAL A 66 -1.08 -11.36 -1.62
CA VAL A 66 -1.34 -12.45 -0.66
C VAL A 66 -2.83 -12.68 -0.42
N SER A 67 -3.66 -11.64 -0.48
CA SER A 67 -5.11 -11.82 -0.37
C SER A 67 -5.70 -12.52 -1.60
N SER A 68 -5.24 -12.16 -2.80
CA SER A 68 -5.64 -12.83 -4.04
C SER A 68 -5.22 -14.30 -4.06
N ALA A 69 -3.95 -14.57 -3.75
CA ALA A 69 -3.41 -15.93 -3.70
C ALA A 69 -4.08 -16.80 -2.61
N LEU A 70 -4.43 -16.21 -1.47
CA LEU A 70 -5.15 -16.92 -0.42
C LEU A 70 -6.57 -17.29 -0.85
N ALA A 71 -7.30 -16.37 -1.51
CA ALA A 71 -8.64 -16.66 -2.02
C ALA A 71 -8.63 -17.83 -3.02
N GLU A 72 -7.66 -17.82 -3.95
CA GLU A 72 -7.43 -18.91 -4.89
C GLU A 72 -7.14 -20.24 -4.16
N LYS A 73 -6.23 -20.22 -3.19
CA LYS A 73 -5.85 -21.41 -2.41
C LYS A 73 -7.02 -21.99 -1.59
N LEU A 74 -7.93 -21.15 -1.13
CA LEU A 74 -9.12 -21.56 -0.39
C LEU A 74 -10.28 -21.97 -1.31
N GLY A 75 -10.17 -21.77 -2.62
CA GLY A 75 -11.25 -22.05 -3.57
C GLY A 75 -12.47 -21.15 -3.39
N VAL A 76 -12.28 -19.93 -2.87
CA VAL A 76 -13.37 -18.96 -2.63
C VAL A 76 -13.16 -17.70 -3.46
N PRO A 77 -14.23 -17.00 -3.87
CA PRO A 77 -14.07 -15.72 -4.54
C PRO A 77 -13.42 -14.70 -3.59
N LEU A 78 -12.57 -13.82 -4.13
CA LEU A 78 -11.90 -12.76 -3.36
C LEU A 78 -12.89 -11.86 -2.60
N SER A 79 -14.09 -11.67 -3.15
CA SER A 79 -15.18 -10.92 -2.52
C SER A 79 -15.68 -11.54 -1.21
N ALA A 80 -15.51 -12.84 -1.00
CA ALA A 80 -15.86 -13.54 0.24
C ALA A 80 -14.75 -13.48 1.30
N LEU A 81 -13.54 -13.05 0.93
CA LEU A 81 -12.38 -13.07 1.83
C LEU A 81 -12.48 -11.97 2.90
N ARG A 82 -12.24 -12.32 4.17
CA ARG A 82 -12.08 -11.38 5.28
C ARG A 82 -10.90 -11.81 6.14
N VAL A 83 -9.80 -11.06 6.06
CA VAL A 83 -8.52 -11.47 6.67
C VAL A 83 -7.75 -10.28 7.23
N VAL A 84 -6.88 -10.58 8.19
CA VAL A 84 -5.81 -9.69 8.62
C VAL A 84 -4.51 -10.19 7.99
N SER A 85 -3.85 -9.34 7.22
CA SER A 85 -2.60 -9.65 6.53
C SER A 85 -1.43 -8.96 7.23
N CYS A 86 -0.39 -9.70 7.57
CA CYS A 86 0.82 -9.19 8.22
C CYS A 86 2.00 -9.29 7.24
N HIS A 87 2.48 -8.16 6.75
CA HIS A 87 3.74 -8.07 6.01
C HIS A 87 4.87 -7.84 7.02
N LEU A 88 5.78 -8.79 7.15
CA LEU A 88 6.86 -8.76 8.14
C LEU A 88 8.22 -8.85 7.44
N GLY A 89 8.99 -7.77 7.46
CA GLY A 89 10.26 -7.65 6.76
C GLY A 89 11.12 -6.50 7.29
N ASN A 90 11.91 -5.87 6.41
CA ASN A 90 12.68 -4.67 6.79
C ASN A 90 11.76 -3.49 7.17
N GLY A 91 10.59 -3.42 6.53
CA GLY A 91 9.42 -2.68 7.00
C GLY A 91 8.32 -3.67 7.36
N CYS A 92 7.55 -3.37 8.40
CA CYS A 92 6.43 -4.19 8.84
C CYS A 92 5.12 -3.42 8.72
N SER A 93 4.05 -4.06 8.24
CA SER A 93 2.69 -3.51 8.29
C SER A 93 1.66 -4.61 8.46
N VAL A 94 0.52 -4.23 9.02
CA VAL A 94 -0.68 -5.07 9.10
C VAL A 94 -1.84 -4.37 8.41
N CYS A 95 -2.57 -5.11 7.59
CA CYS A 95 -3.71 -4.62 6.83
C CYS A 95 -4.93 -5.49 7.11
N ALA A 96 -6.05 -4.86 7.45
CA ALA A 96 -7.35 -5.51 7.43
C ALA A 96 -7.90 -5.49 6.00
N ILE A 97 -8.28 -6.65 5.48
CA ILE A 97 -8.77 -6.84 4.11
C ILE A 97 -10.15 -7.47 4.16
N LYS A 98 -11.10 -6.87 3.43
CA LYS A 98 -12.48 -7.35 3.31
C LYS A 98 -12.89 -7.28 1.84
N GLY A 99 -13.29 -8.41 1.27
CA GLY A 99 -13.71 -8.52 -0.12
C GLY A 99 -12.64 -8.08 -1.12
N GLY A 100 -11.37 -8.37 -0.83
CA GLY A 100 -10.22 -7.92 -1.64
C GLY A 100 -9.85 -6.45 -1.50
N GLN A 101 -10.51 -5.69 -0.63
CA GLN A 101 -10.21 -4.27 -0.42
C GLN A 101 -9.52 -4.03 0.93
N SER A 102 -8.61 -3.05 0.97
CA SER A 102 -8.01 -2.59 2.21
C SER A 102 -9.01 -1.72 2.97
N VAL A 103 -9.44 -2.19 4.14
CA VAL A 103 -10.42 -1.46 4.96
C VAL A 103 -9.79 -0.79 6.18
N ASN A 104 -8.59 -1.22 6.58
CA ASN A 104 -7.75 -0.53 7.55
C ASN A 104 -6.29 -0.97 7.37
N THR A 105 -5.34 -0.14 7.75
CA THR A 105 -3.92 -0.47 7.73
C THR A 105 -3.17 0.30 8.81
N GLN A 106 -2.06 -0.25 9.29
CA GLN A 106 -1.14 0.51 10.14
C GLN A 106 -0.15 1.30 9.27
N TRP A 107 0.56 2.22 9.90
CA TRP A 107 1.78 2.76 9.30
C TRP A 107 2.82 1.66 9.10
N ALA A 108 3.67 1.80 8.09
CA ALA A 108 4.85 0.94 8.00
C ALA A 108 5.79 1.24 9.16
N LEU A 109 6.08 0.24 9.97
CA LEU A 109 7.03 0.31 11.07
C LEU A 109 8.41 -0.13 10.56
N PRO A 110 9.50 0.56 10.94
CA PRO A 110 10.83 0.02 10.73
C PRO A 110 11.00 -1.27 11.55
N ARG A 111 11.84 -2.19 11.07
CA ARG A 111 12.26 -3.35 11.84
C ARG A 111 12.87 -2.90 13.18
N SER A 112 12.43 -3.53 14.29
CA SER A 112 13.11 -3.36 15.58
C SER A 112 14.52 -3.96 15.50
N PRO A 113 15.57 -3.24 15.94
CA PRO A 113 16.85 -3.88 16.20
C PRO A 113 16.62 -4.86 17.35
N GLY A 114 16.69 -6.15 17.05
CA GLY A 114 16.80 -7.21 18.05
C GLY A 114 18.27 -7.57 18.24
#